data_AF-A0A948YYR1-F1
#
_entry.id   AF-A0A948YYR1-F1
#
_cell.length_a   1.000
_cell.length_b   1.000
_cell.length_c   1.000
_cell.angle_alpha   90.00
_cell.angle_beta   90.00
_cell.angle_gamma   90.00
#
_symmetry.space_group_name_H-M   'P 1'
#
loop_
_entity.id
_entity.type
_entity.pdbx_description
1 polymer ?
#
loop_
_entity_poly.entity_id
_entity_poly.type
_entity_poly.pdbx_seq_one_letter_code
_entity_poly.pdbx_strand_id
1 'polypeptide(L)'
;MLDFELDGIRIKISGEMECFEYKDARNQVRTRFERKVNIHVQFWDCIILGNLQNFSLIKSSLLYFMQGYWKRSGKEASKIDLATEINRHHPHGDVQTLHFASRQKNKKNFLHISLKNNDSIVNEVYFDGQKVLMFDIAIGKALYFLTP
;
A
#
# COMPACT_ATOMS: atom_id res chain seq x y z
N MET A 1 -5.10 -3.54 -17.13
CA MET A 1 -4.63 -2.44 -16.26
C MET A 1 -5.69 -2.21 -15.20
N LEU A 2 -5.31 -2.13 -13.92
CA LEU A 2 -6.20 -1.75 -12.82
C LEU A 2 -5.76 -0.39 -12.29
N ASP A 3 -6.73 0.50 -12.06
CA ASP A 3 -6.51 1.84 -11.53
C ASP A 3 -7.57 2.13 -10.46
N PHE A 4 -7.12 2.41 -9.25
CA PHE A 4 -7.97 2.71 -8.09
C PHE A 4 -7.49 4.01 -7.47
N GLU A 5 -8.41 4.92 -7.16
CA GLU A 5 -8.10 6.19 -6.50
C GLU A 5 -9.08 6.44 -5.35
N LEU A 6 -8.54 6.87 -4.21
CA LEU A 6 -9.30 7.21 -3.01
C LEU A 6 -8.57 8.31 -2.23
N ASP A 7 -9.18 9.49 -2.15
CA ASP A 7 -8.70 10.63 -1.34
C ASP A 7 -7.21 10.99 -1.56
N GLY A 8 -6.74 10.97 -2.81
CA GLY A 8 -5.34 11.26 -3.17
C GLY A 8 -4.37 10.07 -3.04
N ILE A 9 -4.88 8.89 -2.66
CA ILE A 9 -4.15 7.62 -2.70
C ILE A 9 -4.55 6.86 -3.96
N ARG A 10 -3.57 6.45 -4.76
CA ARG A 10 -3.79 5.76 -6.03
C ARG A 10 -3.04 4.44 -6.11
N ILE A 11 -3.70 3.38 -6.55
CA ILE A 11 -3.09 2.08 -6.83
C ILE A 11 -3.21 1.82 -8.32
N LYS A 12 -2.08 1.64 -9.01
CA LYS A 12 -2.01 1.22 -10.40
C LYS A 12 -1.34 -0.14 -10.51
N ILE A 13 -1.91 -0.99 -11.36
CA ILE A 13 -1.36 -2.29 -11.71
C ILE A 13 -1.34 -2.38 -13.24
N SER A 14 -0.16 -2.61 -13.80
CA SER A 14 0.00 -3.02 -15.19
C SER A 14 0.72 -4.37 -15.26
N GLY A 15 0.39 -5.14 -16.29
CA GLY A 15 0.98 -6.44 -16.55
C GLY A 15 1.24 -6.54 -18.04
N GLU A 16 2.45 -6.88 -18.42
CA GLU A 16 2.89 -7.06 -19.80
C GLU A 16 3.49 -8.46 -19.94
N MET A 17 3.24 -9.10 -21.09
CA MET A 17 3.86 -10.38 -21.42
C MET A 17 5.02 -10.09 -22.37
N GLU A 18 6.23 -10.38 -21.92
CA GLU A 18 7.42 -10.30 -22.74
C GLU A 18 7.72 -11.68 -23.33
N CYS A 19 8.11 -11.68 -24.60
CA CYS A 19 8.48 -12.87 -25.34
C CYS A 19 9.97 -12.83 -25.61
N PHE A 20 10.69 -13.86 -25.16
CA PHE A 20 12.12 -14.00 -25.36
C PHE A 20 12.39 -15.24 -26.19
N GLU A 21 13.04 -15.07 -27.33
CA GLU A 21 13.64 -16.18 -28.05
C GLU A 21 15.07 -16.41 -27.56
N TYR A 22 15.39 -17.66 -27.22
CA TYR A 22 16.72 -18.05 -26.80
C TYR A 22 17.07 -19.40 -27.41
N LYS A 23 18.37 -19.68 -27.52
CA LYS A 23 18.85 -20.99 -27.99
C LYS A 23 19.17 -21.87 -26.79
N ASP A 24 18.66 -23.10 -26.81
CA ASP A 24 19.03 -24.09 -25.81
C ASP A 24 20.42 -24.70 -26.10
N ALA A 25 20.89 -25.59 -25.21
CA ALA A 25 22.19 -26.25 -25.35
C ALA A 25 22.33 -27.10 -26.63
N ARG A 26 21.23 -27.38 -27.35
CA ARG A 26 21.22 -28.11 -28.63
C ARG A 26 21.08 -27.17 -29.83
N ASN A 27 21.26 -25.86 -29.64
CA ASN A 27 21.12 -24.81 -30.66
C ASN A 27 19.70 -24.75 -31.26
N GLN A 28 18.68 -25.26 -30.55
CA GLN A 28 17.28 -25.14 -30.94
C GLN A 28 16.71 -23.82 -30.42
N VAL A 29 15.95 -23.12 -31.26
CA VAL A 29 15.23 -21.90 -30.84
C VAL A 29 14.08 -22.30 -29.93
N ARG A 30 14.06 -21.71 -28.74
CA ARG A 30 13.00 -21.84 -27.74
C ARG A 30 12.43 -20.46 -27.44
N THR A 31 11.14 -20.43 -27.14
CA THR A 31 10.44 -19.22 -26.73
C THR A 31 10.13 -19.31 -25.24
N ARG A 32 10.47 -18.27 -24.49
CA ARG A 32 10.06 -18.08 -23.10
C ARG A 32 9.11 -16.90 -23.05
N PHE A 33 7.98 -17.09 -22.38
CA PHE A 33 7.07 -16.03 -22.02
C PHE A 33 7.37 -15.62 -20.57
N GLU A 34 7.59 -14.34 -20.34
CA GLU A 34 7.81 -13.78 -19.02
C GLU A 34 6.78 -12.70 -18.76
N ARG A 35 6.08 -12.82 -17.63
CA ARG A 35 5.09 -11.83 -17.23
C ARG A 35 5.78 -10.76 -16.38
N LYS A 36 5.82 -9.53 -16.86
CA LYS A 36 6.22 -8.36 -16.08
C LYS A 36 5.00 -7.71 -15.46
N VAL A 37 4.95 -7.67 -14.14
CA VAL A 37 3.89 -6.98 -13.40
C VAL A 37 4.49 -5.76 -12.71
N ASN A 38 3.93 -4.59 -13.00
CA ASN A 38 4.30 -3.35 -12.36
C ASN A 38 3.17 -2.91 -11.43
N ILE A 39 3.50 -2.73 -10.15
CA ILE A 39 2.57 -2.24 -9.14
C ILE A 39 3.10 -0.95 -8.55
N HIS A 40 2.22 0.03 -8.54
CA HIS A 40 2.48 1.37 -8.08
C HIS A 40 1.40 1.77 -7.09
N VAL A 41 1.80 2.08 -5.85
CA VAL A 41 0.92 2.68 -4.86
C VAL A 41 1.44 4.07 -4.54
N GLN A 42 0.61 5.07 -4.78
CA GLN A 42 0.92 6.48 -4.63
C GLN A 42 0.10 7.06 -3.48
N PHE A 43 0.74 7.73 -2.55
CA PHE A 43 0.12 8.51 -1.50
C PHE A 43 0.47 9.98 -1.74
N TRP A 44 -0.40 10.72 -2.43
CA TRP A 44 -0.08 12.05 -2.97
C TRP A 44 1.22 12.02 -3.78
N ASP A 45 2.28 12.68 -3.33
CA ASP A 45 3.56 12.72 -4.05
C ASP A 45 4.51 11.57 -3.64
N CYS A 46 4.13 10.75 -2.66
CA CYS A 46 4.93 9.61 -2.21
C CYS A 46 4.61 8.34 -3.01
N ILE A 47 5.54 7.96 -3.89
CA ILE A 47 5.41 6.81 -4.79
C ILE A 47 6.09 5.56 -4.22
N ILE A 48 5.33 4.49 -3.97
CA ILE A 48 5.83 3.17 -3.56
C ILE A 48 5.74 2.22 -4.76
N LEU A 49 6.90 1.81 -5.27
CA LEU A 49 7.03 0.85 -6.37
C LEU A 49 7.34 -0.54 -5.82
N GLY A 50 6.64 -1.57 -6.32
CA GLY A 50 7.02 -2.99 -6.41
C GLY A 50 7.57 -3.74 -5.18
N ASN A 51 7.84 -3.08 -4.07
CA ASN A 51 8.52 -3.67 -2.92
C ASN A 51 7.50 -4.43 -2.07
N LEU A 52 7.56 -5.76 -2.13
CA LEU A 52 6.70 -6.66 -1.38
C LEU A 52 6.71 -6.35 0.13
N GLN A 53 7.83 -5.88 0.67
CA GLN A 53 7.95 -5.48 2.08
C GLN A 53 7.03 -4.30 2.40
N ASN A 54 7.10 -3.22 1.62
CA ASN A 54 6.28 -2.02 1.84
C ASN A 54 4.79 -2.32 1.63
N PHE A 55 4.44 -3.08 0.59
CA PHE A 55 3.05 -3.46 0.37
C PHE A 55 2.52 -4.40 1.45
N SER A 56 3.34 -5.32 1.96
CA SER A 56 2.97 -6.17 3.10
C SER A 56 2.77 -5.36 4.37
N LEU A 57 3.59 -4.33 4.62
CA LEU A 57 3.43 -3.43 5.77
C LEU A 57 2.14 -2.61 5.68
N ILE A 58 1.82 -2.08 4.49
CA ILE A 58 0.55 -1.39 4.24
C ILE A 58 -0.60 -2.37 4.51
N LYS A 59 -0.59 -3.55 3.88
CA LYS A 59 -1.64 -4.57 4.02
C LYS A 59 -1.84 -5.00 5.48
N SER A 60 -0.75 -5.25 6.21
CA SER A 60 -0.83 -5.63 7.62
C SER A 60 -1.36 -4.50 8.51
N SER A 61 -1.00 -3.24 8.23
CA SER A 61 -1.52 -2.07 8.95
C SER A 61 -3.03 -1.90 8.75
N LEU A 62 -3.53 -2.07 7.51
CA LEU A 62 -4.96 -2.03 7.20
C LEU A 62 -5.72 -3.16 7.90
N LEU A 63 -5.20 -4.39 7.82
CA LEU A 63 -5.81 -5.56 8.46
C LEU A 63 -5.84 -5.42 9.98
N TYR A 64 -4.74 -4.98 10.60
CA TYR A 64 -4.65 -4.77 12.04
C TYR A 64 -5.67 -3.72 12.49
N PHE A 65 -5.76 -2.60 11.77
CA PHE A 65 -6.78 -1.59 12.03
C PHE A 65 -8.18 -2.18 11.96
N MET A 66 -8.52 -2.93 10.90
CA MET A 66 -9.86 -3.50 10.72
C MET A 66 -10.24 -4.50 11.81
N GLN A 67 -9.31 -5.37 12.21
CA GLN A 67 -9.52 -6.28 13.33
C GLN A 67 -9.78 -5.52 14.64
N GLY A 68 -9.01 -4.45 14.89
CA GLY A 68 -9.23 -3.56 16.02
C GLY A 68 -10.57 -2.85 15.94
N TYR A 69 -10.92 -2.32 14.78
CA TYR A 69 -12.14 -1.55 14.51
C TYR A 69 -13.39 -2.39 14.79
N TRP A 70 -13.45 -3.64 14.32
CA TRP A 70 -14.62 -4.50 14.54
C TRP A 70 -14.74 -5.02 15.96
N LYS A 71 -13.65 -5.47 16.60
CA LYS A 71 -13.67 -5.97 17.99
C LYS A 71 -14.10 -4.91 19.00
N ARG A 72 -13.95 -3.64 18.63
CA ARG A 72 -14.09 -2.47 19.51
C ARG A 72 -15.27 -1.59 19.12
N SER A 73 -15.92 -1.85 17.99
CA SER A 73 -17.15 -1.19 17.57
C SER A 73 -18.25 -1.50 18.60
N GLY A 74 -18.60 -0.50 19.42
CA GLY A 74 -19.60 -0.61 20.49
C GLY A 74 -19.04 -0.74 21.91
N LYS A 75 -17.72 -0.91 22.09
CA LYS A 75 -17.08 -0.83 23.42
C LYS A 75 -16.53 0.57 23.63
N GLU A 76 -17.10 1.32 24.57
CA GLU A 76 -16.63 2.67 24.89
C GLU A 76 -15.11 2.68 25.18
N ALA A 77 -14.42 3.68 24.63
CA ALA A 77 -13.02 4.04 24.92
C ALA A 77 -11.88 3.08 24.49
N SER A 78 -12.13 2.00 23.75
CA SER A 78 -11.03 1.10 23.36
C SER A 78 -10.24 1.62 22.13
N LYS A 79 -9.11 2.30 22.39
CA LYS A 79 -8.16 2.78 21.36
C LYS A 79 -7.42 1.63 20.66
N ILE A 80 -7.27 1.68 19.35
CA ILE A 80 -6.42 0.74 18.61
C ILE A 80 -4.98 1.24 18.71
N ASP A 81 -4.05 0.38 19.14
CA ASP A 81 -2.63 0.72 19.20
C ASP A 81 -1.97 0.41 17.85
N LEU A 82 -2.05 1.38 16.94
CA LEU A 82 -1.45 1.29 15.60
C LEU A 82 -0.66 2.57 15.36
N ALA A 83 0.63 2.41 15.10
CA ALA A 83 1.55 3.42 14.60
C ALA A 83 2.63 2.71 13.78
N THR A 84 2.59 2.86 12.45
CA THR A 84 3.57 2.28 11.53
C THR A 84 4.04 3.34 10.54
N GLU A 85 5.31 3.25 10.13
CA GLU A 85 5.94 4.25 9.26
C GLU A 85 6.73 3.58 8.13
N ILE A 86 6.69 4.21 6.96
CA ILE A 86 7.55 3.91 5.80
C ILE A 86 8.38 5.16 5.55
N ASN A 87 9.69 5.05 5.80
CA ASN A 87 10.64 6.13 5.61
C ASN A 87 11.31 6.03 4.24
N ARG A 88 11.41 7.17 3.55
CA ARG A 88 12.14 7.32 2.30
C ARG A 88 13.16 8.44 2.43
N HIS A 89 14.42 8.09 2.28
CA HIS A 89 15.52 9.05 2.29
C HIS A 89 15.76 9.56 0.87
N HIS A 90 15.69 10.87 0.70
CA HIS A 90 16.10 11.52 -0.55
C HIS A 90 17.61 11.75 -0.56
N PRO A 91 18.25 11.76 -1.76
CA PRO A 91 19.69 12.00 -1.89
C PRO A 91 20.18 13.31 -1.28
N HIS A 92 19.29 14.30 -1.14
CA HIS A 92 19.59 15.63 -0.58
C HIS A 92 19.44 15.71 0.95
N GLY A 93 19.20 14.58 1.63
CA GLY A 93 19.08 14.51 3.09
C GLY A 93 17.66 14.66 3.63
N ASP A 94 16.69 15.06 2.80
CA ASP A 94 15.28 15.12 3.20
C ASP A 94 14.72 13.72 3.47
N VAL A 95 13.94 13.61 4.53
CA VAL A 95 13.22 12.38 4.88
C VAL A 95 11.74 12.59 4.66
N GLN A 96 11.17 11.75 3.80
CA GLN A 96 9.75 11.65 3.60
C GLN A 96 9.24 10.41 4.34
N THR A 97 8.25 10.59 5.20
CA THR A 97 7.69 9.53 6.05
C THR A 97 6.21 9.38 5.78
N LEU A 98 5.80 8.21 5.30
CA LEU A 98 4.40 7.82 5.23
C LEU A 98 4.03 7.09 6.52
N HIS A 99 3.10 7.67 7.28
CA HIS A 99 2.72 7.21 8.61
C HIS A 99 1.26 6.78 8.64
N PHE A 100 1.00 5.61 9.22
CA PHE A 100 -0.32 5.04 9.48
C PHE A 100 -0.52 4.95 10.99
N ALA A 101 -1.55 5.61 11.50
CA ALA A 101 -1.89 5.52 12.91
C ALA A 101 -3.39 5.36 13.14
N SER A 102 -3.76 4.73 14.25
CA SER A 102 -5.14 4.84 14.70
C SER A 102 -5.33 6.13 15.49
N ARG A 103 -6.41 6.85 15.17
CA ARG A 103 -6.90 8.00 15.92
C ARG A 103 -8.34 7.79 16.31
N GLN A 104 -8.71 8.27 17.49
CA GLN A 104 -10.09 8.20 17.96
C GLN A 104 -10.67 9.62 18.08
N LYS A 105 -11.83 9.84 17.45
CA LYS A 105 -12.58 11.09 17.54
C LYS A 105 -14.05 10.77 17.77
N ASN A 106 -14.68 11.41 18.75
CA ASN A 106 -16.09 11.20 19.10
C ASN A 106 -16.44 9.72 19.29
N LYS A 107 -15.60 8.98 20.03
CA LYS A 107 -15.71 7.52 20.28
C LYS A 107 -15.62 6.63 19.03
N LYS A 108 -15.35 7.18 17.84
CA LYS A 108 -15.12 6.43 16.59
C LYS A 108 -13.63 6.37 16.30
N ASN A 109 -13.16 5.20 15.86
CA ASN A 109 -11.78 4.99 15.44
C ASN A 109 -11.65 5.29 13.94
N PHE A 110 -10.58 5.96 13.57
CA PHE A 110 -10.20 6.29 12.21
C PHE A 110 -8.76 5.85 11.98
N LEU A 111 -8.46 5.37 10.77
CA LEU A 111 -7.10 5.20 10.31
C LEU A 111 -6.64 6.54 9.76
N HIS A 112 -5.70 7.15 10.46
CA HIS A 112 -4.97 8.33 10.02
C HIS A 112 -3.83 7.89 9.13
N ILE A 113 -3.83 8.36 7.88
CA ILE A 113 -2.72 8.20 6.95
C ILE A 113 -2.16 9.59 6.72
N SER A 114 -0.87 9.77 6.95
CA SER A 114 -0.21 11.08 6.84
C SER A 114 1.12 10.95 6.12
N LEU A 115 1.41 11.91 5.26
CA LEU A 115 2.71 12.08 4.64
C LEU A 115 3.42 13.24 5.34
N LYS A 116 4.60 12.97 5.90
CA LYS A 116 5.46 13.95 6.55
C LYS A 116 6.70 14.19 5.72
N ASN A 117 7.16 15.44 5.66
CA ASN A 117 8.50 15.82 5.21
C ASN A 117 9.22 16.48 6.39
N ASN A 118 10.36 15.93 6.81
CA ASN A 118 11.13 16.44 7.96
C ASN A 118 10.22 16.73 9.19
N ASP A 119 9.43 15.73 9.59
CA ASP A 119 8.43 15.77 10.68
C ASP A 119 7.19 16.67 10.49
N SER A 120 7.15 17.50 9.44
CA SER A 120 5.98 18.32 9.13
C SER A 120 4.98 17.56 8.27
N ILE A 121 3.72 17.47 8.70
CA ILE A 121 2.65 16.85 7.91
C ILE A 121 2.36 17.71 6.69
N VAL A 122 2.56 17.15 5.50
CA VAL A 122 2.29 17.80 4.20
C VAL A 122 0.87 17.44 3.73
N ASN A 123 0.48 16.19 3.93
CA ASN A 123 -0.85 15.71 3.58
C ASN A 123 -1.34 14.70 4.63
N GLU A 124 -2.65 14.66 4.84
CA GLU A 124 -3.28 13.65 5.70
C GLU A 124 -4.71 13.32 5.26
N VAL A 125 -5.14 12.10 5.55
CA VAL A 125 -6.53 11.64 5.43
C VAL A 125 -6.92 10.79 6.63
N TYR A 126 -8.22 10.77 6.93
CA TYR A 126 -8.80 9.95 7.97
C TYR A 126 -9.83 8.99 7.35
N PHE A 127 -9.53 7.71 7.39
CA PHE A 127 -10.41 6.66 6.87
C PHE A 127 -11.21 6.03 8.01
N ASP A 128 -12.52 5.91 7.81
CA ASP A 128 -13.36 5.06 8.63
C ASP A 128 -13.20 3.58 8.22
N GLY A 129 -13.87 2.67 8.93
CA GLY A 129 -13.78 1.24 8.63
C GLY A 129 -14.18 0.87 7.19
N GLN A 130 -15.10 1.61 6.56
CA GLN A 130 -15.50 1.32 5.18
C GLN A 130 -14.39 1.70 4.20
N LYS A 131 -13.82 2.91 4.33
CA LYS A 131 -12.70 3.35 3.50
C LYS A 131 -11.47 2.47 3.69
N VAL A 132 -11.16 2.06 4.93
CA VAL A 132 -10.06 1.12 5.19
C VAL A 132 -10.32 -0.22 4.52
N LEU A 133 -11.54 -0.77 4.58
CA LEU A 133 -11.88 -2.02 3.91
C LEU A 133 -11.75 -1.92 2.39
N MET A 134 -12.23 -0.82 1.79
CA MET A 134 -12.07 -0.57 0.35
C MET A 134 -10.59 -0.56 -0.05
N PHE A 135 -9.76 0.15 0.72
CA PHE A 135 -8.33 0.22 0.47
C PHE A 135 -7.64 -1.13 0.65
N ASP A 136 -8.02 -1.89 1.68
CA ASP A 136 -7.53 -3.24 1.96
C ASP A 136 -7.81 -4.22 0.82
N ILE A 137 -9.02 -4.17 0.25
CA ILE A 137 -9.41 -4.96 -0.92
C ILE A 137 -8.57 -4.58 -2.13
N ALA A 138 -8.38 -3.28 -2.38
CA ALA A 138 -7.62 -2.80 -3.53
C ALA A 138 -6.13 -3.20 -3.45
N ILE A 139 -5.49 -3.06 -2.28
CA ILE A 139 -4.12 -3.54 -2.03
C ILE A 139 -4.04 -5.07 -2.11
N GLY A 140 -5.03 -5.78 -1.59
CA GLY A 140 -5.08 -7.25 -1.67
C GLY A 140 -5.14 -7.74 -3.11
N LYS A 141 -5.96 -7.10 -3.96
CA LYS A 141 -5.97 -7.36 -5.40
C LYS A 141 -4.60 -7.08 -6.02
N ALA A 142 -3.96 -5.96 -5.67
CA ALA A 142 -2.62 -5.65 -6.15
C ALA A 142 -1.60 -6.73 -5.79
N LEU A 143 -1.54 -7.16 -4.53
CA LEU A 143 -0.64 -8.22 -4.10
C LEU A 143 -0.89 -9.55 -4.83
N TYR A 144 -2.15 -9.90 -5.08
CA TYR A 144 -2.49 -11.11 -5.84
C TYR A 144 -1.88 -11.10 -7.25
N PHE A 145 -1.79 -9.93 -7.90
CA PHE A 145 -1.13 -9.81 -9.21
C PHE A 145 0.39 -10.05 -9.18
N LEU A 146 1.06 -9.96 -8.02
CA LEU A 146 2.48 -10.31 -7.86
C LEU A 146 2.71 -11.82 -7.74
N THR A 147 1.65 -12.61 -7.54
CA THR A 147 1.77 -14.07 -7.47
C THR A 147 2.22 -14.60 -8.84
N PRO A 148 3.24 -15.48 -8.90
CA PRO A 148 3.75 -16.07 -10.14
C PRO A 148 2.68 -16.71 -11.01
#